data_AF-A0A7G2FK25-F1
#
_entry.id   AF-A0A7G2FK25-F1
#
_cell.length_a   1.000
_cell.length_b   1.000
_cell.length_c   1.000
_cell.angle_alpha   90.00
_cell.angle_beta   90.00
_cell.angle_gamma   90.00
#
_symmetry.space_group_name_H-M   'P 1'
#
loop_
_entity.id
_entity.type
_entity.pdbx_description
1 polymer ?
#
loop_
_entity_poly.entity_id
_entity_poly.type
_entity_poly.pdbx_seq_one_letter_code
_entity_poly.pdbx_strand_id
1 'polypeptide(L)'
;MSAIAGSYGYIAPEYAYTLKVDEKSDVYSFGVVLLELVTGRKPVGEFGDGVDIVQWVRKMTDSNKDSVLKVLDPRLSSIPIHEVTHVFYVAMLCVEEQAVERPTMREVVQILTEIPKLPPSKDQPMTESAPESELSPKSGVQSPPDLLNL
;
A
#
# COMPACT_ATOMS: atom_id res chain seq x y z
N MET A 1 18.49 -16.48 29.38
CA MET A 1 17.46 -15.44 29.20
C MET A 1 17.31 -15.22 27.71
N SER A 2 16.17 -15.58 27.12
CA SER A 2 15.92 -15.23 25.72
C SER A 2 15.57 -13.75 25.67
N ALA A 3 16.47 -12.93 25.14
CA ALA A 3 16.22 -11.52 24.95
C ALA A 3 15.38 -11.33 23.69
N ILE A 4 14.32 -10.52 23.79
CA ILE A 4 13.59 -10.04 22.61
C ILE A 4 14.54 -9.08 21.89
N ALA A 5 14.97 -9.46 20.68
CA ALA A 5 15.80 -8.61 19.84
C ALA A 5 14.91 -7.86 18.84
N GLY A 6 15.05 -6.54 18.76
CA GLY A 6 14.31 -5.68 17.83
C GLY A 6 14.43 -4.20 18.18
N SER A 7 14.14 -3.32 17.22
CA SER A 7 14.10 -1.88 17.46
C SER A 7 12.76 -1.49 18.10
N TYR A 8 12.82 -0.89 19.29
CA TYR A 8 11.65 -0.44 20.03
C TYR A 8 10.78 0.51 19.17
N GLY A 9 9.47 0.28 19.15
CA GLY A 9 8.50 0.98 18.29
C GLY A 9 8.13 0.25 17.00
N TYR A 10 8.94 -0.72 16.55
CA TYR A 10 8.69 -1.51 15.33
C TYR A 10 8.30 -2.96 15.62
N ILE A 11 8.46 -3.39 16.87
CA ILE A 11 8.22 -4.77 17.29
C ILE A 11 6.72 -5.04 17.31
N ALA A 12 6.29 -6.07 16.57
CA ALA A 12 4.89 -6.51 16.57
C ALA A 12 4.44 -6.99 17.96
N PRO A 13 3.20 -6.72 18.38
CA PRO A 13 2.74 -6.98 19.75
C PRO A 13 2.82 -8.46 20.15
N GLU A 14 2.59 -9.38 19.21
CA GLU A 14 2.67 -10.83 19.43
C GLU A 14 4.09 -11.36 19.63
N TYR A 15 5.10 -10.59 19.23
CA TYR A 15 6.51 -10.97 19.37
C TYR A 15 6.92 -11.04 20.85
N ALA A 16 6.25 -10.25 21.71
CA ALA A 16 6.43 -10.29 23.15
C ALA A 16 5.96 -11.60 23.80
N TYR A 17 5.00 -12.29 23.18
CA TYR A 17 4.34 -13.47 23.76
C TYR A 17 4.78 -14.78 23.13
N THR A 18 5.04 -14.79 21.82
CA THR A 18 5.30 -16.03 21.07
C THR A 18 6.78 -16.33 20.88
N LEU A 19 7.66 -15.31 21.00
CA LEU A 19 9.09 -15.37 20.65
C LEU A 19 9.38 -15.94 19.24
N LYS A 20 8.37 -15.94 18.36
CA LYS A 20 8.50 -16.39 16.97
C LYS A 20 8.58 -15.18 16.05
N VAL A 21 9.67 -15.09 15.31
CA VAL A 21 9.75 -14.21 14.15
C VAL A 21 8.93 -14.86 13.04
N ASP A 22 8.01 -14.09 12.49
CA ASP A 22 7.09 -14.47 11.41
C ASP A 22 7.20 -13.40 10.31
N GLU A 23 6.98 -13.78 9.05
CA GLU A 23 6.78 -12.82 7.95
C GLU A 23 5.76 -11.73 8.32
N LYS A 24 4.74 -12.05 9.13
CA LYS A 24 3.74 -11.09 9.63
C LYS A 24 4.31 -10.08 10.62
N SER A 25 5.37 -10.39 11.36
CA SER A 25 6.04 -9.38 12.19
C SER A 25 6.80 -8.36 11.34
N ASP A 26 7.38 -8.80 10.21
CA ASP A 26 8.03 -7.90 9.25
C ASP A 26 7.01 -6.99 8.57
N VAL A 27 5.82 -7.52 8.25
CA VAL A 27 4.69 -6.71 7.73
C VAL A 27 4.29 -5.62 8.73
N TYR A 28 4.22 -5.93 10.02
CA TYR A 28 3.92 -4.93 11.05
C TYR A 28 4.97 -3.83 11.09
N SER A 29 6.26 -4.20 11.16
CA SER A 29 7.34 -3.22 11.17
C SER A 29 7.35 -2.34 9.91
N PHE A 30 7.02 -2.92 8.73
CA PHE A 30 6.84 -2.16 7.50
C PHE A 30 5.66 -1.17 7.59
N GLY A 31 4.54 -1.60 8.17
CA GLY A 31 3.40 -0.72 8.44
C GLY A 31 3.76 0.47 9.33
N VAL A 32 4.58 0.27 10.36
CA VAL A 32 5.11 1.35 11.19
C VAL A 32 5.93 2.34 10.37
N VAL A 33 6.81 1.86 9.49
CA VAL A 33 7.59 2.72 8.58
C VAL A 33 6.68 3.54 7.66
N LEU A 34 5.62 2.94 7.12
CA LEU A 34 4.64 3.69 6.32
C LEU A 34 3.96 4.80 7.14
N LEU A 35 3.63 4.55 8.42
CA LEU A 35 3.09 5.58 9.30
C LEU A 35 4.10 6.70 9.57
N GLU A 36 5.39 6.39 9.75
CA GLU A 36 6.43 7.42 9.88
C GLU A 36 6.50 8.31 8.63
N LEU A 37 6.39 7.72 7.44
CA LEU A 37 6.39 8.46 6.17
C LEU A 37 5.16 9.35 6.03
N VAL A 38 3.97 8.85 6.38
CA VAL A 38 2.70 9.59 6.26
C VAL A 38 2.61 10.73 7.28
N THR A 39 3.13 10.51 8.49
CA THR A 39 2.96 11.45 9.62
C THR A 39 4.18 12.37 9.81
N GLY A 40 5.34 11.99 9.30
CA GLY A 40 6.61 12.70 9.50
C GLY A 40 7.17 12.56 10.91
N ARG A 41 6.68 11.61 11.70
CA ARG A 41 7.00 11.45 13.12
C ARG A 41 7.76 10.16 13.38
N LYS A 42 8.56 10.15 14.44
CA LYS A 42 9.21 8.92 14.94
C LYS A 42 8.19 7.97 15.55
N PRO A 43 8.46 6.66 15.60
CA PRO A 43 7.47 5.68 16.02
C PRO A 43 7.23 5.68 17.53
N VAL A 44 8.13 6.28 18.31
CA VAL A 44 8.08 6.38 19.77
C VAL A 44 8.69 7.70 20.25
N GLY A 45 8.31 8.13 21.46
CA GLY A 45 8.93 9.28 22.16
C GLY A 45 8.26 10.63 21.93
N GLU A 46 7.34 10.76 20.98
CA GLU A 46 6.63 12.02 20.68
C GLU A 46 5.17 12.06 21.17
N PHE A 47 4.61 10.94 21.64
CA PHE A 47 3.17 10.78 21.89
C PHE A 47 2.78 10.66 23.37
N GLY A 48 3.75 10.78 24.26
CA GLY A 48 3.62 10.49 25.70
C GLY A 48 4.22 9.14 26.08
N ASP A 49 4.39 8.95 27.39
CA ASP A 49 5.06 7.75 27.93
C ASP A 49 4.29 6.47 27.57
N GLY A 50 4.99 5.54 26.92
CA GLY A 50 4.45 4.24 26.54
C GLY A 50 3.48 4.25 25.35
N VAL A 51 3.27 5.40 24.69
CA VAL A 51 2.42 5.50 23.50
C VAL A 51 3.30 5.48 22.25
N ASP A 52 3.03 4.52 21.38
CA ASP A 52 3.64 4.45 20.05
C ASP A 52 2.80 5.14 18.97
N ILE A 53 3.37 5.27 17.78
CA ILE A 53 2.73 5.88 16.62
C ILE A 53 1.43 5.18 16.22
N VAL A 54 1.33 3.86 16.37
CA VAL A 54 0.15 3.09 15.98
C VAL A 54 -1.01 3.44 16.89
N GLN A 55 -0.78 3.45 18.21
CA GLN A 55 -1.77 3.85 19.21
C GLN A 55 -2.18 5.32 19.06
N TRP A 56 -1.20 6.21 18.84
CA TRP A 56 -1.47 7.62 18.62
C TRP A 56 -2.32 7.87 17.36
N VAL A 57 -1.98 7.23 16.24
CA VAL A 57 -2.75 7.32 15.00
C VAL A 57 -4.17 6.81 15.21
N ARG A 58 -4.35 5.59 15.75
CA ARG A 58 -5.69 5.01 16.01
C ARG A 58 -6.55 5.96 16.84
N LYS A 59 -5.96 6.57 17.88
CA LYS A 59 -6.63 7.56 18.73
C LYS A 59 -6.99 8.83 17.97
N MET A 60 -6.06 9.39 17.18
CA MET A 60 -6.28 10.67 16.50
C MET A 60 -7.29 10.54 15.36
N THR A 61 -7.35 9.38 14.71
CA THR A 61 -8.27 9.12 13.62
C THR A 61 -9.64 8.62 14.08
N ASP A 62 -9.88 8.47 15.40
CA ASP A 62 -11.09 7.84 15.95
C ASP A 62 -11.37 6.47 15.31
N SER A 63 -10.31 5.73 14.97
CA SER A 63 -10.35 4.49 14.15
C SER A 63 -11.01 4.64 12.78
N ASN A 64 -11.28 5.87 12.31
CA ASN A 64 -11.83 6.16 11.00
C ASN A 64 -10.71 6.52 10.00
N LYS A 65 -10.62 5.73 8.93
CA LYS A 65 -9.62 5.87 7.86
C LYS A 65 -9.71 7.21 7.10
N ASP A 66 -10.88 7.86 7.10
CA ASP A 66 -11.12 9.15 6.45
C ASP A 66 -10.53 10.34 7.25
N SER A 67 -10.13 10.10 8.51
CA SER A 67 -9.56 11.13 9.39
C SER A 67 -8.04 11.27 9.28
N VAL A 68 -7.42 10.74 8.21
CA VAL A 68 -5.97 10.82 7.96
C VAL A 68 -5.42 12.25 7.97
N LEU A 69 -6.24 13.23 7.58
CA LEU A 69 -5.86 14.66 7.58
C LEU A 69 -5.40 15.17 8.95
N LYS A 70 -5.85 14.54 10.04
CA LYS A 70 -5.47 14.92 11.41
C LYS A 70 -4.04 14.51 11.78
N VAL A 71 -3.48 13.53 11.09
CA VAL A 71 -2.16 12.94 11.40
C VAL A 71 -1.12 13.18 10.29
N LEU A 72 -1.55 13.73 9.16
CA LEU A 72 -0.73 13.94 7.98
C LEU A 72 0.46 14.89 8.21
N ASP A 73 1.63 14.54 7.68
CA ASP A 73 2.77 15.44 7.62
C ASP A 73 2.45 16.66 6.74
N PRO A 74 2.56 17.91 7.25
CA PRO A 74 2.35 19.12 6.46
C PRO A 74 3.23 19.22 5.20
N ARG A 75 4.38 18.54 5.18
CA ARG A 75 5.30 18.49 4.04
C ARG A 75 4.73 17.71 2.85
N LEU A 76 3.68 16.90 3.06
CA LEU A 76 3.00 16.14 1.99
C LEU A 76 1.90 16.95 1.28
N SER A 77 1.77 18.25 1.56
CA SER A 77 0.74 19.13 0.97
C SER A 77 0.76 19.22 -0.56
N SER A 78 1.87 18.88 -1.22
CA SER A 78 1.97 18.82 -2.68
C SER A 78 1.51 17.49 -3.29
N ILE A 79 1.31 16.45 -2.47
CA ILE A 79 0.90 15.11 -2.93
C ILE A 79 -0.64 15.05 -2.94
N PRO A 80 -1.27 14.46 -3.98
CA PRO A 80 -2.71 14.29 -4.00
C PRO A 80 -3.20 13.51 -2.77
N ILE A 81 -4.22 14.05 -2.08
CA ILE A 81 -4.66 13.49 -0.79
C ILE A 81 -5.08 12.02 -0.90
N HIS A 82 -5.71 11.62 -2.01
CA HIS A 82 -6.13 10.24 -2.22
C HIS A 82 -4.97 9.24 -2.25
N GLU A 83 -3.79 9.64 -2.74
CA GLU A 83 -2.59 8.80 -2.73
C GLU A 83 -2.09 8.61 -1.30
N VAL A 84 -2.05 9.68 -0.50
CA VAL A 84 -1.58 9.58 0.88
C VAL A 84 -2.58 8.83 1.76
N THR A 85 -3.89 9.05 1.55
CA THR A 85 -4.95 8.26 2.20
C THR A 85 -4.83 6.78 1.85
N HIS A 86 -4.46 6.44 0.63
CA HIS A 86 -4.26 5.05 0.20
C HIS A 86 -3.05 4.41 0.89
N VAL A 87 -1.92 5.10 0.96
CA VAL A 87 -0.74 4.62 1.72
C VAL A 87 -1.08 4.46 3.20
N PHE A 88 -1.79 5.42 3.78
CA PHE A 88 -2.26 5.34 5.17
C PHE A 88 -3.17 4.13 5.39
N TYR A 89 -4.11 3.88 4.47
CA TYR A 89 -4.98 2.71 4.52
C TYR A 89 -4.17 1.40 4.57
N VAL A 90 -3.17 1.25 3.69
CA VAL A 90 -2.29 0.08 3.67
C VAL A 90 -1.48 -0.03 4.95
N ALA A 91 -0.94 1.08 5.45
CA ALA A 91 -0.21 1.12 6.71
C ALA A 91 -1.08 0.58 7.86
N MET A 92 -2.33 1.02 7.95
CA MET A 92 -3.28 0.55 8.96
C MET A 92 -3.62 -0.94 8.87
N LEU A 93 -3.66 -1.53 7.65
CA LEU A 93 -3.80 -2.98 7.48
C LEU A 93 -2.57 -3.75 7.96
N CYS A 94 -1.38 -3.18 7.74
CA CYS A 94 -0.11 -3.82 8.11
C CYS A 94 0.09 -3.84 9.64
N VAL A 95 -0.36 -2.80 10.35
CA VAL A 95 -0.21 -2.67 11.81
C VAL A 95 -1.40 -3.23 12.61
N GLU A 96 -2.13 -4.18 12.04
CA GLU A 96 -3.22 -4.82 12.77
C GLU A 96 -2.69 -5.63 13.96
N GLU A 97 -3.42 -5.63 15.08
CA GLU A 97 -2.99 -6.28 16.31
C GLU A 97 -2.88 -7.80 16.10
N GLN A 98 -3.87 -8.40 15.42
CA GLN A 98 -3.85 -9.81 15.10
C GLN A 98 -3.04 -10.08 13.82
N ALA A 99 -1.94 -10.82 13.94
CA ALA A 99 -1.05 -11.16 12.82
C ALA A 99 -1.75 -11.84 11.62
N VAL A 100 -2.85 -12.57 11.86
CA VAL A 100 -3.63 -13.24 10.80
C VAL A 100 -4.36 -12.25 9.89
N GLU A 101 -4.74 -11.08 10.41
CA GLU A 101 -5.48 -10.05 9.68
C GLU A 101 -4.57 -9.18 8.82
N ARG A 102 -3.27 -9.20 9.10
CA ARG A 102 -2.28 -8.49 8.29
C ARG A 102 -2.19 -9.13 6.90
N PRO A 103 -2.08 -8.33 5.82
CA PRO A 103 -1.79 -8.87 4.50
C PRO A 103 -0.40 -9.53 4.44
N THR A 104 -0.16 -10.34 3.42
CA THR A 104 1.20 -10.76 3.03
C THR A 104 1.94 -9.59 2.37
N MET A 105 3.28 -9.59 2.41
CA MET A 105 4.06 -8.55 1.72
C MET A 105 3.76 -8.47 0.21
N ARG A 106 3.38 -9.59 -0.42
CA ARG A 106 2.92 -9.59 -1.81
C ARG A 106 1.64 -8.80 -1.99
N GLU A 107 0.64 -9.02 -1.14
CA GLU A 107 -0.61 -8.27 -1.17
C GLU A 107 -0.38 -6.79 -0.85
N VAL A 108 0.50 -6.48 0.11
CA VAL A 108 0.89 -5.09 0.42
C VAL A 108 1.39 -4.37 -0.83
N VAL A 109 2.31 -4.98 -1.59
CA VAL A 109 2.83 -4.40 -2.84
C VAL A 109 1.71 -4.23 -3.86
N GLN A 110 0.84 -5.24 -4.04
CA GLN A 110 -0.28 -5.15 -4.99
C GLN A 110 -1.20 -3.98 -4.65
N ILE A 111 -1.63 -3.88 -3.39
CA ILE A 111 -2.52 -2.80 -2.95
C ILE A 111 -1.84 -1.45 -3.14
N LEU A 112 -0.58 -1.29 -2.74
CA LEU A 112 0.17 -0.02 -2.93
C LEU A 112 0.28 0.39 -4.40
N THR A 113 0.40 -0.57 -5.32
CA THR A 113 0.48 -0.27 -6.77
C THR A 113 -0.87 0.05 -7.41
N GLU A 114 -1.97 -0.42 -6.82
CA GLU A 114 -3.34 -0.21 -7.30
C GLU A 114 -3.98 1.04 -6.68
N ILE A 115 -3.35 2.20 -6.88
CA ILE A 115 -3.88 3.47 -6.37
C ILE A 115 -5.24 3.76 -7.06
N PRO A 116 -6.32 3.97 -6.28
CA PRO A 116 -7.62 4.35 -6.84
C PRO A 116 -7.50 5.69 -7.58
N LYS A 117 -7.58 5.65 -8.92
CA LYS A 117 -7.64 6.87 -9.73
C LYS A 117 -8.99 7.55 -9.46
N LEU A 118 -8.99 8.84 -9.14
CA LEU A 118 -10.24 9.60 -9.12
C LEU A 118 -10.95 9.45 -10.48
N PRO A 119 -12.28 9.26 -10.51
CA PRO A 119 -13.02 9.36 -11.76
C PRO A 119 -12.76 10.74 -12.38
N PRO A 120 -12.57 10.84 -13.71
CA PRO A 120 -12.39 12.13 -14.36
C PRO A 120 -13.58 13.02 -14.03
N SER A 121 -13.30 14.23 -13.55
CA SER A 121 -14.29 15.28 -13.31
C SER A 121 -15.08 15.54 -14.61
N LYS A 122 -16.41 15.68 -14.48
CA LYS A 122 -17.37 15.87 -15.59
C LYS A 122 -17.24 17.20 -16.36
N ASP A 123 -16.11 17.89 -16.28
CA ASP A 123 -15.86 19.16 -16.97
C ASP A 123 -14.80 19.00 -18.08
N GLN A 124 -14.97 18.01 -18.95
CA GLN A 124 -14.34 18.01 -20.28
C GLN A 124 -15.41 17.83 -21.34
N PRO A 125 -15.53 18.75 -22.33
CA PRO A 125 -16.35 18.52 -23.50
C PRO A 125 -15.83 17.30 -24.25
N MET A 126 -16.72 16.34 -24.48
CA MET A 126 -16.48 15.21 -25.37
C MET A 126 -16.15 15.72 -26.78
N THR A 127 -14.94 15.44 -27.26
CA THR A 127 -14.72 15.30 -28.70
C THR A 127 -14.49 13.82 -28.98
N GLU A 128 -15.57 13.24 -29.49
CA GLU A 128 -15.75 11.90 -29.99
C GLU A 128 -14.77 11.57 -31.13
N SER A 129 -14.07 10.44 -31.04
CA SER A 129 -13.65 9.71 -32.23
C SER A 129 -13.79 8.21 -31.94
N ALA A 130 -14.70 7.60 -32.69
CA ALA A 130 -15.13 6.22 -32.56
C ALA A 130 -14.05 5.20 -32.96
N PRO A 131 -14.10 3.95 -32.47
CA PRO A 131 -13.44 2.83 -33.12
C PRO A 131 -14.43 2.13 -34.07
N GLU A 132 -14.04 1.97 -35.34
CA GLU A 132 -14.73 1.05 -36.26
C GLU A 132 -14.34 -0.40 -35.95
N SER A 133 -15.35 -1.26 -35.85
CA SER A 133 -15.27 -2.69 -35.58
C SER A 133 -15.08 -3.54 -36.85
N GLU A 134 -14.14 -4.48 -36.76
CA GLU A 134 -14.12 -5.89 -37.22
C GLU A 134 -14.72 -6.32 -38.59
N LEU A 135 -13.93 -7.12 -39.35
CA LEU A 135 -14.31 -8.51 -39.70
C LEU A 135 -13.13 -9.35 -40.24
N SER A 136 -12.95 -10.58 -39.73
CA SER A 136 -11.99 -11.63 -40.17
C SER A 136 -12.59 -12.50 -41.31
N PRO A 137 -12.08 -13.71 -41.72
CA PRO A 137 -10.73 -14.34 -41.75
C PRO A 137 -10.40 -14.97 -43.16
N LYS A 138 -9.19 -15.55 -43.36
CA LYS A 138 -8.99 -16.91 -43.95
C LYS A 138 -7.53 -17.34 -44.19
N SER A 139 -7.24 -18.55 -43.66
CA SER A 139 -6.34 -19.63 -44.10
C SER A 139 -5.35 -19.43 -45.25
N GLY A 140 -4.09 -19.86 -45.03
CA GLY A 140 -3.18 -20.21 -46.12
C GLY A 140 -1.78 -20.60 -45.62
N VAL A 141 -1.60 -21.86 -45.23
CA VAL A 141 -0.28 -22.49 -45.16
C VAL A 141 0.22 -22.64 -46.60
N GLN A 142 1.41 -22.13 -46.92
CA GLN A 142 2.24 -22.70 -47.99
C GLN A 142 3.71 -22.28 -47.87
N SER A 143 4.55 -23.30 -47.73
CA SER A 143 6.00 -23.28 -47.81
C SER A 143 6.49 -22.74 -49.16
N PRO A 144 7.69 -22.14 -49.26
CA PRO A 144 8.27 -21.79 -50.55
C PRO A 144 8.76 -23.04 -51.29
N PRO A 145 8.53 -23.18 -52.61
CA PRO A 145 9.29 -24.12 -53.41
C PRO A 145 10.61 -23.47 -53.86
N ASP A 146 11.70 -24.21 -53.64
CA ASP A 146 12.93 -24.13 -54.44
C ASP A 146 12.64 -24.46 -55.91
N LEU A 147 13.61 -24.12 -56.78
CA LEU A 147 13.80 -24.49 -58.21
C LEU A 147 13.27 -23.43 -59.23
N LEU A 148 13.99 -22.95 -60.25
CA LEU A 148 15.26 -23.31 -60.91
C LEU A 148 15.72 -22.19 -61.87
N ASN A 149 17.03 -22.12 -62.11
CA ASN A 149 17.73 -21.84 -63.38
C ASN A 149 17.25 -20.69 -64.29
N LEU A 150 18.10 -19.66 -64.38
CA LEU A 150 18.80 -19.29 -65.62
C LEU A 150 20.12 -18.61 -65.30
#